data_AF-A0A7V4FL26-F1
#
_entry.id   AF-A0A7V4FL26-F1
#
_cell.length_a   1.000
_cell.length_b   1.000
_cell.length_c   1.000
_cell.angle_alpha   90.00
_cell.angle_beta   90.00
_cell.angle_gamma   90.00
#
_symmetry.space_group_name_H-M   'P 1'
#
loop_
_entity.id
_entity.type
_entity.pdbx_description
1 polymer ?
#
loop_
_entity_poly.entity_id
_entity_poly.type
_entity_poly.pdbx_seq_one_letter_code
_entity_poly.pdbx_strand_id
1 'polypeptide(L)' 'MIEIIDEITSYVDNELEDQLLINRVKSLIEQNYLVKQEYLRQVFIKELLKNRLSKSRAPEYLIANIRKKIKTVLILPEK' A
#
# COMPACT_ATOMS: atom_id res chain seq x y z
N MET A 1 -23.12 5.96 0.04
CA MET A 1 -22.36 5.24 -1.01
C MET A 1 -21.02 5.91 -1.28
N ILE A 2 -20.96 7.23 -1.50
CA ILE A 2 -19.71 7.97 -1.72
C ILE A 2 -18.73 7.82 -0.54
N GLU A 3 -19.21 7.99 0.70
CA GLU A 3 -18.36 7.89 1.90
C GLU A 3 -17.64 6.54 2.05
N ILE A 4 -18.28 5.43 1.69
CA ILE A 4 -17.66 4.09 1.76
C ILE A 4 -16.59 3.93 0.68
N ILE A 5 -16.77 4.53 -0.50
CA ILE A 5 -15.78 4.47 -1.58
C ILE A 5 -14.52 5.22 -1.15
N ASP A 6 -14.67 6.41 -0.54
CA ASP A 6 -13.55 7.21 -0.06
C ASP A 6 -12.76 6.46 1.03
N GLU A 7 -13.45 5.80 1.95
CA GLU A 7 -12.81 4.98 2.99
C GLU A 7 -12.06 3.77 2.41
N ILE A 8 -12.60 3.13 1.37
CA ILE A 8 -11.89 2.06 0.65
C ILE A 8 -10.66 2.63 -0.04
N THR A 9 -10.73 3.82 -0.64
CA THR A 9 -9.59 4.48 -1.27
C THR A 9 -8.50 4.75 -0.24
N SER A 10 -8.83 5.38 0.89
CA SER A 10 -7.87 5.60 1.97
C SER A 10 -7.31 4.28 2.53
N TYR A 11 -8.11 3.22 2.59
CA TYR A 11 -7.63 1.90 2.99
C TYR A 11 -6.63 1.31 1.98
N VAL A 12 -6.95 1.36 0.68
CA VAL A 12 -6.05 0.91 -0.41
C VAL A 12 -4.76 1.70 -0.43
N ASP A 13 -4.82 2.99 -0.08
CA ASP A 13 -3.67 3.89 -0.01
C ASP A 13 -2.86 3.81 1.29
N ASN A 14 -3.30 3.00 2.24
CA ASN A 14 -2.72 2.88 3.58
C ASN A 14 -2.68 4.22 4.32
N GLU A 15 -3.67 5.08 4.07
CA GLU A 15 -3.83 6.39 4.72
C GLU A 15 -4.72 6.32 5.98
N LEU A 16 -5.37 5.17 6.21
CA LEU A 16 -6.12 4.94 7.44
C LEU A 16 -5.16 4.61 8.58
N GLU A 17 -5.21 5.40 9.65
CA GLU A 17 -4.45 5.16 10.88
C GLU A 17 -5.30 4.58 12.01
N ASP A 18 -6.62 4.82 11.98
CA ASP A 18 -7.55 4.31 13.00
C ASP A 18 -7.82 2.81 12.79
N GLN A 19 -7.41 2.00 13.77
CA GLN A 19 -7.57 0.56 13.75
C GLN A 19 -9.04 0.09 13.74
N LEU A 20 -9.95 0.83 14.40
CA LEU A 20 -11.38 0.50 14.38
C LEU A 20 -11.95 0.72 12.98
N LEU A 21 -11.57 1.81 12.34
CA LEU A 21 -11.99 2.12 10.97
C LEU A 21 -11.45 1.10 9.98
N ILE A 22 -10.16 0.72 10.10
CA ILE A 22 -9.56 -0.36 9.32
C ILE A 22 -10.35 -1.67 9.47
N ASN A 23 -10.65 -2.07 10.70
CA ASN A 23 -11.38 -3.31 10.96
C ASN A 23 -12.80 -3.27 10.38
N ARG A 24 -13.47 -2.11 10.44
CA ARG A 24 -14.79 -1.92 9.83
C ARG A 24 -14.71 -2.06 8.30
N VAL A 25 -13.77 -1.40 7.64
CA VAL A 25 -13.60 -1.48 6.18
C VAL A 25 -13.29 -2.92 5.75
N LYS A 26 -12.42 -3.62 6.47
CA LYS A 26 -12.14 -5.05 6.23
C LYS A 26 -13.41 -5.90 6.31
N SER A 27 -14.19 -5.72 7.39
CA SER A 27 -15.45 -6.45 7.56
C SER A 27 -16.44 -6.16 6.42
N LEU A 28 -16.53 -4.91 5.97
CA LEU A 28 -17.39 -4.52 4.83
C LEU A 28 -16.93 -5.17 3.51
N ILE A 29 -15.62 -5.24 3.26
CA ILE A 29 -15.04 -5.93 2.09
C ILE A 29 -15.35 -7.43 2.13
N GLU A 30 -15.33 -8.05 3.30
CA GLU A 30 -15.63 -9.48 3.45
C GLU A 30 -17.11 -9.81 3.26
N GLN A 31 -17.99 -8.96 3.80
CA GLN A 31 -19.42 -9.25 3.90
C GLN A 31 -20.24 -8.73 2.72
N ASN A 32 -19.78 -7.70 2.01
CA ASN A 32 -20.52 -7.08 0.92
C ASN A 32 -19.80 -7.28 -0.43
N TYR A 33 -20.43 -8.03 -1.33
CA TYR A 33 -19.88 -8.34 -2.65
C TYR A 33 -19.58 -7.08 -3.50
N LEU A 34 -20.47 -6.08 -3.50
CA LEU A 34 -20.27 -4.87 -4.28
C LEU A 34 -19.08 -4.06 -3.78
N VAL A 35 -18.93 -3.97 -2.46
CA VAL A 35 -17.78 -3.32 -1.80
C VAL A 35 -16.49 -4.05 -2.13
N LYS A 36 -16.51 -5.39 -2.09
CA LYS A 36 -15.36 -6.21 -2.49
C LYS A 36 -14.93 -5.97 -3.93
N GLN A 37 -15.89 -5.87 -4.86
CA GLN A 37 -15.58 -5.59 -6.27
C GLN A 37 -14.93 -4.21 -6.44
N GLU A 38 -15.42 -3.20 -5.72
CA GLU A 38 -14.85 -1.86 -5.78
C GLU A 38 -13.43 -1.82 -5.19
N TYR A 39 -13.20 -2.46 -4.04
CA TYR A 39 -11.86 -2.64 -3.48
C TYR A 39 -10.89 -3.29 -4.47
N LEU A 40 -11.29 -4.42 -5.08
CA LEU A 40 -10.45 -5.13 -6.06
C LEU A 40 -10.15 -4.26 -7.28
N ARG A 41 -11.13 -3.47 -7.75
CA ARG A 41 -10.93 -2.53 -8.86
C ARG A 41 -9.90 -1.47 -8.51
N GLN A 42 -9.98 -0.85 -7.34
CA GLN A 42 -9.03 0.18 -6.91
C GLN A 42 -7.61 -0.37 -6.73
N VAL A 43 -7.47 -1.56 -6.14
CA VAL A 43 -6.17 -2.26 -6.05
C VAL A 43 -5.58 -2.50 -7.44
N PHE A 44 -6.40 -2.95 -8.40
CA PHE A 44 -5.94 -3.17 -9.77
C PHE A 44 -5.48 -1.88 -10.45
N ILE A 45 -6.24 -0.79 -10.31
CA ILE A 45 -5.86 0.53 -10.83
C ILE A 45 -4.54 1.00 -10.21
N LYS A 46 -4.37 0.86 -8.89
CA LYS A 46 -3.14 1.22 -8.18
C LYS A 46 -1.93 0.47 -8.71
N GLU A 47 -2.04 -0.84 -8.94
CA GLU A 47 -0.97 -1.63 -9.53
C GLU A 47 -0.66 -1.22 -10.98
N LEU A 48 -1.67 -0.89 -11.79
CA LEU A 48 -1.45 -0.35 -13.14
C LEU A 48 -0.69 0.98 -13.12
N LEU A 49 -1.08 1.90 -12.22
CA LEU A 49 -0.40 3.20 -12.06
C LEU A 49 1.03 3.03 -11.59
N LYS A 50 1.25 2.17 -10.58
CA LYS A 50 2.58 1.82 -10.09
C LYS A 50 3.46 1.26 -11.21
N ASN A 51 2.94 0.35 -12.03
CA ASN A 51 3.68 -0.21 -13.17
C ASN A 51 3.99 0.81 -14.28
N ARG A 52 3.07 1.76 -14.51
CA ARG A 52 3.29 2.84 -15.47
C ARG A 52 4.39 3.79 -14.98
N LEU A 53 4.40 4.12 -13.70
CA LEU A 53 5.30 5.11 -13.09
C LEU A 53 6.62 4.51 -12.62
N SER A 54 6.73 3.20 -12.43
CA SER A 54 7.94 2.51 -11.95
C SER A 54 9.12 2.56 -12.92
N LYS A 55 8.92 2.99 -14.17
CA LYS A 55 9.99 3.10 -15.17
C LYS A 55 10.99 4.22 -14.89
N SER A 56 10.74 5.09 -13.91
CA SER A 56 11.73 6.05 -13.44
C SER A 56 12.79 5.33 -12.59
N ARG A 57 14.01 5.18 -13.13
CA ARG A 57 15.14 4.66 -12.35
C ARG A 57 15.58 5.71 -11.34
N ALA A 58 15.65 5.32 -10.06
CA ALA A 58 16.24 6.18 -9.03
C ALA A 58 17.72 6.46 -9.35
N PRO A 59 18.27 7.63 -8.99
CA PRO A 59 19.68 7.95 -9.21
C PRO A 59 20.62 6.89 -8.60
N GLU A 60 21.70 6.55 -9.31
CA GLU A 60 22.61 5.47 -8.90
C GLU A 60 23.25 5.70 -7.53
N TYR A 61 23.57 6.94 -7.18
CA TYR A 61 24.12 7.27 -5.85
C TYR A 61 23.13 6.93 -4.72
N LEU A 62 21.82 7.12 -4.95
CA LEU A 62 20.78 6.81 -3.97
C LEU A 62 20.66 5.30 -3.79
N ILE A 63 20.65 4.56 -4.91
CA ILE A 63 20.62 3.08 -4.90
C ILE A 63 21.85 2.52 -4.15
N ALA A 64 23.05 3.08 -4.41
CA ALA A 64 24.28 2.67 -3.75
C ALA A 64 24.25 2.91 -2.23
N ASN A 65 23.76 4.08 -1.80
CA ASN A 65 23.63 4.44 -0.39
C ASN A 65 22.63 3.53 0.36
N ILE A 66 21.48 3.24 -0.25
CA ILE A 66 20.47 2.33 0.32
C ILE A 66 21.07 0.93 0.48
N ARG A 67 21.73 0.40 -0.56
CA ARG A 67 22.38 -0.93 -0.51
C ARG A 67 23.44 -1.01 0.59
N LYS A 68 24.24 0.05 0.77
CA LYS A 68 25.25 0.11 1.84
C LYS A 68 24.58 0.04 3.22
N LYS A 69 23.53 0.83 3.46
CA LYS A 69 22.77 0.82 4.73
C LYS A 69 22.15 -0.54 5.04
N ILE A 70 21.49 -1.19 4.08
CA ILE A 70 20.87 -2.51 4.29
C ILE A 70 21.92 -3.55 4.66
N LYS A 71 23.09 -3.54 3.99
CA LYS A 71 24.20 -4.44 4.34
C LYS A 71 24.69 -4.22 5.77
N THR A 72 24.78 -2.97 6.22
CA THR A 72 25.20 -2.68 7.60
C THR A 72 24.19 -3.18 8.64
N VAL A 73 22.89 -3.13 8.35
CA VAL A 73 21.83 -3.63 9.25
C VAL A 73 21.86 -5.15 9.38
N LEU A 74 22.14 -5.88 8.30
CA LEU A 74 22.20 -7.36 8.30
C LEU A 74 23.48 -7.94 8.93
N ILE A 75 24.48 -7.11 9.26
CA ILE A 75 25.78 -7.55 9.82
C ILE A 75 25.87 -7.28 11.33
N LEU A 76 24.88 -6.63 11.94
CA LEU A 76 24.84 -6.45 13.40
C LEU A 76 24.37 -7.76 14.05
N PRO A 77 25.22 -8.48 14.83
CA PRO A 77 24.74 -9.57 15.65
C PRO A 77 23.81 -9.00 16.73
N GLU A 78 22.70 -9.70 16.98
CA GLU A 78 21.87 -9.48 18.16
C GLU A 78 22.79 -9.50 19.40
N LYS A 79 22.72 -8.42 20.20
CA LYS A 79 23.41 -8.36 21.50
C LYS A 79 22.72 -9.25 22.51
#